data_AF-A0A9E3X3E6-F1
#
_entry.id   AF-A0A9E3X3E6-F1
#
_cell.length_a   1.000
_cell.length_b   1.000
_cell.length_c   1.000
_cell.angle_alpha   90.00
_cell.angle_beta   90.00
_cell.angle_gamma   90.00
#
_symmetry.space_group_name_H-M   'P 1'
#
loop_
_entity.id
_entity.type
_entity.pdbx_description
1 polymer ?
#
loop_
_entity_poly.entity_id
_entity_poly.type
_entity_poly.pdbx_seq_one_letter_code
_entity_poly.pdbx_strand_id
1 'polypeptide(L)'
;PGQLDEATLKRLNIEIMQQMQESGIAAVSDTTLRGKHCLRAAINNHRTQRADLHLLVAEVAQIGEDLVTESLKLAQPSVGM
;
A
#
# COMPACT_ATOMS: atom_id res chain seq x y z
N PRO A 1 -5.16 -9.93 8.66
CA PRO A 1 -5.41 -8.47 8.64
C PRO A 1 -6.44 -8.17 7.56
N GLY A 2 -7.40 -7.27 7.80
CA GLY A 2 -8.41 -6.91 6.78
C GLY A 2 -9.30 -8.06 6.28
N GLN A 3 -9.29 -9.23 6.93
CA GLN A 3 -10.02 -10.45 6.51
C GLN A 3 -9.71 -10.94 5.08
N LEU A 4 -8.59 -10.53 4.49
CA LEU A 4 -8.13 -10.95 3.17
C LEU A 4 -7.14 -12.12 3.26
N ASP A 5 -7.06 -12.93 2.20
CA ASP A 5 -6.05 -13.99 2.07
C ASP A 5 -4.66 -13.40 1.76
N GLU A 6 -3.61 -14.19 1.97
CA GLU A 6 -2.23 -13.72 1.79
C GLU A 6 -1.92 -13.35 0.34
N ALA A 7 -2.52 -14.04 -0.64
CA ALA A 7 -2.35 -13.71 -2.04
C ALA A 7 -2.91 -12.32 -2.38
N THR A 8 -4.08 -11.97 -1.83
CA THR A 8 -4.69 -10.65 -2.00
C THR A 8 -3.93 -9.58 -1.24
N LEU A 9 -3.50 -9.85 -0.01
CA LEU A 9 -2.66 -8.92 0.76
C LEU A 9 -1.33 -8.64 0.06
N LYS A 10 -0.69 -9.66 -0.53
CA LYS A 10 0.53 -9.50 -1.32
C LYS A 10 0.30 -8.61 -2.53
N ARG A 11 -0.77 -8.84 -3.30
CA ARG A 11 -1.11 -7.98 -4.46
C ARG A 11 -1.35 -6.54 -4.01
N LEU A 12 -2.10 -6.34 -2.93
CA LEU A 12 -2.38 -5.02 -2.37
C LEU A 12 -1.08 -4.30 -1.96
N ASN A 13 -0.20 -4.97 -1.21
CA ASN A 13 1.09 -4.37 -0.80
C ASN A 13 1.98 -4.04 -1.99
N ILE A 14 2.01 -4.88 -3.02
CA ILE A 14 2.76 -4.60 -4.26
C ILE A 14 2.22 -3.36 -4.97
N GLU A 15 0.89 -3.23 -5.06
CA GLU A 15 0.26 -2.08 -5.72
C GLU A 15 0.50 -0.78 -4.95
N ILE A 16 0.34 -0.80 -3.62
CA ILE A 16 0.66 0.36 -2.77
C ILE A 16 2.12 0.80 -2.98
N MET A 17 3.07 -0.15 -3.02
CA MET A 17 4.47 0.15 -3.27
C MET A 17 4.68 0.84 -4.63
N GLN A 18 4.06 0.32 -5.69
CA GLN A 18 4.20 0.87 -7.03
C GLN A 18 3.65 2.30 -7.09
N GLN A 19 2.45 2.54 -6.59
CA GLN A 19 1.85 3.88 -6.59
C GLN A 19 2.63 4.88 -5.74
N MET A 20 3.16 4.47 -4.57
CA MET A 20 4.04 5.33 -3.75
C MET A 20 5.30 5.75 -4.49
N GLN A 21 5.87 4.86 -5.32
CA GLN A 21 7.06 5.13 -6.12
C GLN A 21 6.74 5.99 -7.36
N GLU A 22 5.68 5.67 -8.09
CA GLU A 22 5.27 6.35 -9.32
C GLU A 22 4.80 7.78 -9.07
N SER A 23 4.09 8.01 -7.97
CA SER A 23 3.68 9.36 -7.53
C SER A 23 4.85 10.19 -6.98
N GLY A 24 6.00 9.57 -6.71
CA GLY A 24 7.17 10.23 -6.15
C GLY A 24 7.05 10.58 -4.66
N ILE A 25 6.06 10.06 -3.93
CA ILE A 25 5.87 10.32 -2.49
C ILE A 25 7.05 9.73 -1.70
N ALA A 26 7.33 8.44 -1.87
CA ALA A 26 8.45 7.78 -1.21
C ALA A 26 8.89 6.51 -1.93
N ALA A 27 10.21 6.30 -1.98
CA ALA A 27 10.79 5.05 -2.45
C ALA A 27 10.82 4.00 -1.31
N VAL A 28 9.75 3.21 -1.19
CA VAL A 28 9.70 2.04 -0.30
C VAL A 28 10.03 0.75 -1.06
N SER A 29 10.42 -0.29 -0.33
CA SER A 29 10.65 -1.63 -0.87
C SER A 29 9.70 -2.62 -0.23
N ASP A 30 9.68 -3.86 -0.68
CA ASP A 30 8.98 -4.94 0.00
C ASP A 30 9.94 -5.99 0.58
N THR A 31 9.41 -6.83 1.46
CA THR A 31 10.09 -8.00 1.97
C THR A 31 9.09 -9.06 2.41
N THR A 32 9.55 -10.29 2.60
CA THR A 32 8.72 -11.36 3.17
C THR A 32 9.19 -11.67 4.58
N LEU A 33 8.31 -11.48 5.56
CA LEU A 33 8.57 -11.79 6.96
C LEU A 33 7.60 -12.85 7.44
N ARG A 34 8.14 -14.01 7.89
CA ARG A 34 7.34 -15.14 8.40
C ARG A 34 6.24 -15.58 7.43
N GLY A 35 6.58 -15.64 6.14
CA GLY A 35 5.66 -16.04 5.07
C GLY A 35 4.63 -14.99 4.66
N LYS A 36 4.72 -13.76 5.20
CA LYS A 36 3.83 -12.65 4.87
C LYS A 36 4.55 -11.58 4.08
N HIS A 37 3.95 -11.09 3.01
CA HIS A 37 4.49 -10.01 2.20
C HIS A 37 4.20 -8.65 2.86
N CYS A 38 5.24 -7.83 3.03
CA CYS A 38 5.18 -6.58 3.78
C CYS A 38 5.92 -5.47 3.04
N LEU A 39 5.45 -4.23 3.21
CA LEU A 39 6.21 -3.03 2.88
C LEU A 39 7.36 -2.82 3.87
N ARG A 40 8.45 -2.22 3.38
CA ARG A 40 9.69 -1.95 4.12
C ARG A 40 10.29 -0.62 3.68
N ALA A 41 10.51 0.27 4.65
CA ALA A 41 11.29 1.49 4.48
C ALA A 41 12.65 1.34 5.19
N ALA A 42 13.75 1.63 4.48
CA ALA A 42 15.09 1.69 5.06
C ALA A 42 15.49 3.16 5.26
N ILE A 43 15.41 3.65 6.50
CA ILE A 43 15.64 5.06 6.84
C ILE A 43 17.13 5.27 7.14
N ASN A 44 17.88 5.76 6.16
CA ASN A 44 19.32 6.04 6.27
C ASN A 44 19.69 7.49 5.89
N ASN A 45 18.72 8.28 5.42
CA ASN A 45 18.94 9.67 5.06
C ASN A 45 18.85 10.54 6.32
N HIS A 46 19.97 11.18 6.67
CA HIS A 46 20.06 12.07 7.84
C HIS A 46 19.13 13.29 7.78
N ARG A 47 18.57 13.61 6.60
CA ARG A 47 17.59 14.68 6.43
C ARG A 47 16.14 14.24 6.67
N THR A 48 15.87 12.94 6.84
CA THR A 48 14.52 12.46 7.13
C THR A 48 14.01 13.00 8.45
N GLN A 49 12.83 13.60 8.42
CA GLN A 49 12.15 14.18 9.56
C GLN A 49 10.92 13.36 9.93
N ARG A 50 10.38 13.58 11.14
CA ARG A 50 9.15 12.90 11.59
C ARG A 50 7.97 13.20 10.66
N ALA A 51 7.89 14.40 10.10
CA ALA A 51 6.85 14.79 9.15
C ALA A 51 6.85 13.90 7.90
N ASP A 52 8.03 13.56 7.37
CA ASP A 52 8.16 12.65 6.22
C ASP A 52 7.62 11.25 6.54
N LEU A 53 7.86 10.77 7.76
CA LEU A 53 7.34 9.46 8.21
C LEU A 53 5.84 9.48 8.45
N HIS A 54 5.29 10.59 8.92
CA HIS A 54 3.85 10.78 9.04
C HIS A 54 3.18 10.77 7.65
N LEU A 55 3.76 11.49 6.69
CA LEU A 55 3.32 11.47 5.29
C LEU A 55 3.38 10.04 4.72
N LEU A 56 4.51 9.35 4.88
CA LEU A 56 4.69 7.97 4.42
C LEU A 56 3.55 7.05 4.89
N VAL A 57 3.24 7.06 6.19
CA VAL A 57 2.22 6.18 6.77
C VAL A 57 0.81 6.59 6.32
N ALA A 58 0.53 7.89 6.25
CA ALA A 58 -0.77 8.39 5.81
C ALA A 58 -1.05 8.01 4.35
N GLU A 59 -0.08 8.21 3.46
CA GLU A 59 -0.22 7.89 2.04
C GLU A 59 -0.33 6.38 1.80
N VAL A 60 0.43 5.55 2.51
CA VAL A 60 0.29 4.08 2.45
C VAL A 60 -1.12 3.64 2.86
N ALA A 61 -1.68 4.24 3.91
CA ALA A 61 -3.04 3.91 4.37
C ALA A 61 -4.08 4.38 3.36
N GLN A 62 -3.97 5.62 2.86
CA GLN A 62 -4.89 6.21 1.91
C GLN A 62 -4.95 5.40 0.60
N ILE A 63 -3.79 5.12 -0.01
CA ILE A 63 -3.70 4.31 -1.23
C ILE A 63 -4.30 2.91 -0.98
N GLY A 64 -4.03 2.31 0.19
CA GLY A 64 -4.61 1.02 0.55
C GLY A 64 -6.13 1.03 0.63
N GLU A 65 -6.72 2.08 1.22
CA GLU A 65 -8.17 2.27 1.30
C GLU A 65 -8.80 2.50 -0.08
N ASP A 66 -8.15 3.29 -0.92
CA ASP A 66 -8.60 3.60 -2.27
C ASP A 66 -8.63 2.33 -3.13
N LEU A 67 -7.56 1.53 -3.11
CA LEU A 67 -7.47 0.27 -3.84
C LEU A 67 -8.51 -0.77 -3.41
N VAL A 68 -8.75 -0.88 -2.10
CA VAL A 68 -9.81 -1.78 -1.58
C VAL A 68 -11.18 -1.28 -2.03
N THR A 69 -11.42 0.02 -1.98
CA THR A 69 -12.68 0.64 -2.41
C THR A 69 -12.91 0.46 -3.91
N GLU A 70 -11.89 0.62 -4.74
CA GLU A 70 -11.96 0.39 -6.19
C GLU A 70 -12.22 -1.09 -6.51
N SER A 71 -11.53 -2.01 -5.81
CA SER A 71 -11.77 -3.45 -5.97
C SER A 71 -13.21 -3.84 -5.61
N LEU A 72 -13.78 -3.23 -4.56
CA LEU A 72 -15.18 -3.43 -4.18
C LEU A 72 -16.17 -2.88 -5.22
N LYS A 73 -15.87 -1.73 -5.84
CA LYS A 73 -16.69 -1.15 -6.92
C LYS A 73 -16.68 -2.05 -8.17
N LEU A 74 -15.53 -2.61 -8.54
CA LEU A 74 -15.39 -3.53 -9.67
C LEU A 74 -16.09 -4.88 -9.44
N ALA A 75 -16.22 -5.31 -8.18
CA ALA A 75 -16.90 -6.55 -7.81
C ALA A 75 -18.45 -6.42 -7.74
N GLN A 76 -18.99 -5.21 -7.78
CA GLN A 76 -20.43 -4.99 -7.96
C GLN A 76 -20.70 -4.83 -9.46
N PRO A 77 -21.28 -5.83 -10.15
CA PRO A 77 -21.72 -5.62 -11.52
C PRO A 77 -22.78 -4.52 -11.48
N SER A 78 -22.63 -3.55 -12.38
CA SER A 78 -23.65 -2.56 -12.71
C SER A 78 -24.96 -3.28 -13.04
N VAL A 79 -25.81 -3.49 -12.02
CA VAL A 79 -27.22 -3.82 -12.21
C VAL A 79 -27.90 -2.50 -12.51
N GLY A 80 -28.18 -2.25 -13.80
CA GLY A 80 -29.03 -1.13 -14.19
C GLY A 80 -28.78 -0.62 -15.60
N MET A 81 -29.26 -1.35 -16.61
CA MET A 81 -30.40 -0.91 -17.44
C MET A 81 -31.13 -2.11 -18.01
#